data_AF-A0AAN6S6D4-F1
#
_entry.id   AF-A0AAN6S6D4-F1
#
_cell.length_a   1.000
_cell.length_b   1.000
_cell.length_c   1.000
_cell.angle_alpha   90.00
_cell.angle_beta   90.00
_cell.angle_gamma   90.00
#
_symmetry.space_group_name_H-M   'P 1'
#
loop_
_entity.id
_entity.type
_entity.pdbx_description
1 polymer ?
#
loop_
_entity_poly.entity_id
_entity_poly.type
_entity_poly.pdbx_seq_one_letter_code
_entity_poly.pdbx_strand_id
1 'polypeptide(L)'
;MAQIPQASKARTIAHMNKDHQTDLSHILQHFCMVPPSMAENPEMVDIDLTSITIKCESMMYFVPINPPMASWDDRRQRLIDMTLAARSALGITPAEEEDRGNDNHGDSVVVKDFVPPRPQDWAVFVSVAFYFVCFAVVRSGMAESGTPLGNVLNHWLHVCGISDGAAWYRWLVNTIFIPVMCIHISEVFWLDRTRLGRFGVRRGSWAWWRWMSSGFFEGVMVFKRFDAVVEGLKKKQ
;
A
#
# COMPACT_ATOMS: atom_id res chain seq x y z
N MET A 1 31.61 33.34 3.79
CA MET A 1 30.71 32.24 3.37
C MET A 1 30.37 31.43 4.61
N ALA A 2 29.10 31.12 4.85
CA ALA A 2 28.73 30.29 6.01
C ALA A 2 29.41 28.91 5.88
N GLN A 3 30.17 28.52 6.89
CA GLN A 3 30.95 27.29 6.85
C GLN A 3 30.05 26.08 7.12
N ILE A 4 30.05 25.09 6.22
CA ILE A 4 29.32 23.85 6.40
C ILE A 4 30.15 22.92 7.31
N PRO A 5 29.63 22.49 8.48
CA PRO A 5 30.33 21.54 9.34
C PRO A 5 30.37 20.16 8.67
N GLN A 6 31.57 19.69 8.30
CA GLN A 6 31.74 18.46 7.50
C GLN A 6 31.15 17.21 8.16
N ALA A 7 31.28 17.06 9.48
CA ALA A 7 30.68 15.94 10.20
C ALA A 7 29.14 15.99 10.17
N SER A 8 28.54 17.18 10.19
CA SER A 8 27.08 17.35 10.09
C SER A 8 26.60 17.04 8.67
N LYS A 9 27.34 17.50 7.66
CA LYS A 9 27.14 17.17 6.25
C LYS A 9 27.16 15.66 5.97
N ALA A 10 28.21 14.98 6.43
CA ALA A 10 28.32 13.53 6.28
C ALA A 10 27.14 12.77 6.93
N ARG A 11 26.70 13.20 8.13
CA ARG A 11 25.52 12.61 8.79
C ARG A 11 24.23 12.85 8.01
N THR A 12 24.03 14.05 7.47
CA THR A 12 22.86 14.37 6.65
C THR A 12 22.84 13.50 5.40
N ILE A 13 23.96 13.37 4.68
CA ILE A 13 24.07 12.50 3.50
C ILE A 13 23.79 11.05 3.86
N ALA A 14 24.41 10.53 4.91
CA ALA A 14 24.22 9.14 5.34
C ALA A 14 22.76 8.85 5.72
N HIS A 15 22.09 9.78 6.43
CA HIS A 15 20.68 9.64 6.77
C HIS A 15 19.78 9.67 5.53
N MET A 16 20.01 10.59 4.59
CA MET A 16 19.25 10.66 3.35
C MET A 16 19.39 9.36 2.53
N ASN A 17 20.59 8.82 2.41
CA ASN A 17 20.86 7.59 1.66
C ASN A 17 20.31 6.34 2.35
N LYS A 18 20.15 6.37 3.67
CA LYS A 18 19.67 5.22 4.45
C LYS A 18 18.14 5.19 4.51
N ASP A 19 17.54 6.32 4.85
CA ASP A 19 16.13 6.38 5.27
C ASP A 19 15.24 7.06 4.22
N HIS A 20 15.80 7.81 3.26
CA HIS A 20 15.06 8.65 2.31
C HIS A 20 15.35 8.37 0.84
N GLN A 21 15.75 7.16 0.46
CA GLN A 21 16.02 6.83 -0.97
C GLN A 21 14.81 7.07 -1.88
N THR A 22 13.61 6.75 -1.41
CA THR A 22 12.37 7.01 -2.16
C THR A 22 12.18 8.51 -2.42
N ASP A 23 12.52 9.35 -1.44
CA ASP A 23 12.39 10.80 -1.58
C ASP A 23 13.43 11.36 -2.54
N LEU A 24 14.66 10.85 -2.52
CA LEU A 24 15.67 11.19 -3.52
C LEU A 24 15.22 10.83 -4.94
N SER A 25 14.56 9.68 -5.11
CA SER A 25 14.00 9.27 -6.41
C SER A 25 12.92 10.24 -6.88
N HIS A 26 12.00 10.62 -6.00
CA HIS A 26 10.96 11.60 -6.33
C HIS A 26 11.54 12.98 -6.68
N ILE A 27 12.55 13.43 -5.93
CA ILE A 27 13.27 14.68 -6.22
C ILE A 27 13.88 14.62 -7.63
N LEU A 28 14.55 13.53 -8.01
CA LEU A 28 15.09 13.36 -9.37
C LEU A 28 14.00 13.39 -10.45
N GLN A 29 12.89 12.69 -10.21
CA GLN A 29 11.77 12.64 -11.16
C GLN A 29 11.14 14.02 -11.36
N HIS A 30 10.98 14.80 -10.30
CA HIS A 30 10.36 16.11 -10.38
C HIS A 30 11.33 17.20 -10.89
N PHE A 31 12.48 17.37 -10.23
CA PHE A 31 13.36 18.50 -10.51
C PHE A 31 14.29 18.26 -11.69
N CYS A 32 14.62 17.01 -11.99
CA CYS A 32 15.47 16.65 -13.13
C CYS A 32 14.71 15.97 -14.27
N MET A 33 13.39 15.80 -14.14
CA MET A 33 12.52 15.13 -15.13
C MET A 33 13.01 13.73 -15.50
N VAL A 34 13.66 13.04 -14.56
CA VAL A 34 14.17 11.69 -14.78
C VAL A 34 12.99 10.71 -14.80
N PRO A 35 12.86 9.81 -15.80
CA PRO A 35 11.81 8.80 -15.79
C PRO A 35 11.91 7.90 -14.56
N PRO A 36 10.79 7.38 -14.02
CA PRO A 36 10.80 6.54 -12.82
C PRO A 36 11.76 5.35 -12.89
N SER A 37 11.88 4.71 -14.06
CA SER A 37 12.77 3.57 -14.29
C SER A 37 14.25 3.92 -14.21
N MET A 38 14.63 5.19 -14.40
CA MET A 38 16.00 5.68 -14.32
C MET A 38 16.31 6.37 -12.99
N ALA A 39 15.30 6.55 -12.14
CA ALA A 39 15.44 7.14 -10.82
C ALA A 39 15.55 6.06 -9.71
N GLU A 40 15.92 4.83 -10.07
CA GLU A 40 16.10 3.72 -9.13
C GLU A 40 17.49 3.75 -8.48
N ASN A 41 17.55 3.42 -7.18
CA ASN A 41 18.78 3.40 -6.38
C ASN A 41 19.55 4.75 -6.34
N PRO A 42 18.89 5.87 -5.99
CA PRO A 42 19.57 7.15 -5.86
C PRO A 42 20.47 7.21 -4.62
N GLU A 43 21.59 7.89 -4.76
CA GLU A 43 22.56 8.15 -3.70
C GLU A 43 22.90 9.64 -3.68
N MET A 44 22.49 10.36 -2.63
CA MET A 44 23.01 11.70 -2.38
C MET A 44 24.50 11.59 -2.08
N VAL A 45 25.31 12.31 -2.85
CA VAL A 45 26.78 12.30 -2.68
C VAL A 45 27.30 13.64 -2.18
N ASP A 46 26.53 14.72 -2.40
CA ASP A 46 26.91 16.03 -1.92
C ASP A 46 25.71 16.94 -1.61
N ILE A 47 25.95 17.93 -0.77
CA ILE A 47 25.00 19.01 -0.45
C ILE A 47 25.77 20.28 -0.08
N ASP A 48 25.34 21.40 -0.64
CA ASP A 48 25.79 22.75 -0.29
C ASP A 48 24.59 23.66 0.00
N LEU A 49 24.82 24.96 0.20
CA LEU A 49 23.76 25.91 0.56
C LEU A 49 22.76 26.19 -0.58
N THR A 50 23.10 25.81 -1.80
CA THR A 50 22.36 26.16 -3.01
C THR A 50 21.88 24.94 -3.78
N SER A 51 22.35 23.74 -3.45
CA SER A 51 22.11 22.54 -4.23
C SER A 51 22.36 21.25 -3.46
N ILE A 52 21.79 20.17 -3.99
CA ILE A 52 22.17 18.79 -3.66
C ILE A 52 22.66 18.08 -4.91
N THR A 53 23.63 17.19 -4.74
CA THR A 53 24.12 16.31 -5.80
C THR A 53 23.68 14.89 -5.52
N ILE A 54 22.93 14.32 -6.45
CA ILE A 54 22.42 12.95 -6.37
C ILE A 54 23.02 12.15 -7.52
N LYS A 55 23.70 11.07 -7.19
CA LYS A 55 24.11 10.04 -8.13
C LYS A 55 22.97 9.06 -8.32
N CYS A 56 22.68 8.71 -9.57
CA CYS A 56 21.77 7.63 -9.91
C CYS A 56 22.39 6.85 -11.06
N GLU A 57 22.60 5.55 -10.86
CA GLU A 57 23.40 4.71 -11.78
C GLU A 57 24.79 5.32 -12.04
N SER A 58 25.11 5.60 -13.31
CA SER A 58 26.36 6.22 -13.77
C SER A 58 26.25 7.74 -13.96
N MET A 59 25.11 8.34 -13.63
CA MET A 59 24.82 9.76 -13.85
C MET A 59 24.81 10.56 -12.55
N MET A 60 25.24 11.81 -12.63
CA MET A 60 25.25 12.76 -11.53
C MET A 60 24.26 13.88 -11.84
N TYR A 61 23.32 14.10 -10.93
CA TYR A 61 22.27 15.10 -11.04
C TYR A 61 22.51 16.20 -10.01
N PHE A 62 22.45 17.44 -10.48
CA PHE A 62 22.59 18.63 -9.66
C PHE A 62 21.21 19.27 -9.49
N VAL A 63 20.68 19.25 -8.27
CA VAL A 63 19.34 19.75 -7.98
C VAL A 63 19.45 21.05 -7.18
N PRO A 64 19.00 22.20 -7.72
CA PRO A 64 19.06 23.46 -7.01
C PRO A 64 18.07 23.50 -5.84
N ILE A 65 18.52 24.03 -4.71
CA ILE A 65 17.70 24.34 -3.53
C ILE A 65 17.13 25.74 -3.73
N ASN A 66 15.81 25.83 -3.89
CA ASN A 66 15.08 27.10 -4.05
C ASN A 66 13.99 27.23 -2.98
N PRO A 67 14.03 28.27 -2.12
CA PRO A 67 15.07 29.28 -2.00
C PRO A 67 16.38 28.70 -1.45
N PRO A 68 17.56 29.28 -1.75
CA PRO A 68 18.82 28.83 -1.18
C PRO A 68 18.81 28.92 0.35
N MET A 69 19.67 28.14 1.00
CA MET A 69 19.89 28.21 2.43
C MET A 69 20.66 29.46 2.82
N ALA A 70 20.23 30.13 3.89
CA ALA A 70 21.00 31.21 4.49
C ALA A 70 22.14 30.64 5.35
N SER A 71 21.88 29.50 6.00
CA SER A 71 22.85 28.80 6.83
C SER A 71 22.66 27.28 6.77
N TRP A 72 23.64 26.52 7.27
CA TRP A 72 23.56 25.06 7.32
C TRP A 72 22.42 24.54 8.22
N ASP A 73 21.90 25.36 9.13
CA ASP A 73 20.79 24.97 10.00
C ASP A 73 19.47 24.82 9.24
N ASP A 74 19.34 25.50 8.09
CA ASP A 74 18.15 25.47 7.24
C ASP A 74 18.00 24.13 6.46
N ARG A 75 19.06 23.31 6.41
CA ARG A 75 19.14 22.11 5.53
C ARG A 75 17.98 21.16 5.70
N ARG A 76 17.53 20.95 6.94
CA ARG A 76 16.46 20.00 7.25
C ARG A 76 15.18 20.49 6.61
N GLN A 77 14.84 21.75 6.82
CA GLN A 77 13.63 22.34 6.27
C GLN A 77 13.67 22.34 4.75
N ARG A 78 14.81 22.72 4.14
CA ARG A 78 14.95 22.72 2.68
C ARG A 78 14.78 21.34 2.04
N LEU A 79 15.35 20.29 2.64
CA LEU A 79 15.17 18.92 2.14
C LEU A 79 13.71 18.44 2.29
N ILE A 80 13.03 18.83 3.37
CA ILE A 80 11.60 18.56 3.55
C ILE A 80 10.78 19.26 2.47
N ASP A 81 10.99 20.57 2.28
CA ASP A 81 10.25 21.38 1.29
C ASP A 81 10.42 20.81 -0.12
N MET A 82 11.65 20.44 -0.51
CA MET A 82 11.92 19.82 -1.81
C MET A 82 11.21 18.47 -1.96
N THR A 83 11.21 17.65 -0.92
CA THR A 83 10.54 16.34 -0.93
C THR A 83 9.03 16.51 -1.08
N LEU A 84 8.42 17.46 -0.34
CA LEU A 84 7.00 17.75 -0.43
C LEU A 84 6.61 18.28 -1.81
N ALA A 85 7.39 19.21 -2.36
CA ALA A 85 7.19 19.73 -3.71
C ALA A 85 7.23 18.61 -4.77
N ALA A 86 8.24 17.74 -4.69
CA ALA A 86 8.39 16.61 -5.60
C ALA A 86 7.21 15.62 -5.52
N ARG A 87 6.81 15.23 -4.30
CA ARG A 87 5.67 14.33 -4.11
C ARG A 87 4.37 14.94 -4.63
N SER A 88 4.11 16.21 -4.32
CA SER A 88 2.92 16.94 -4.79
C SER A 88 2.86 17.00 -6.32
N ALA A 89 3.97 17.35 -6.97
CA ALA A 89 4.05 17.44 -8.42
C ALA A 89 3.86 16.09 -9.13
N LEU A 90 4.24 14.99 -8.48
CA LEU A 90 4.04 13.63 -9.01
C LEU A 90 2.65 13.05 -8.69
N GLY A 91 1.77 13.82 -8.04
CA GLY A 91 0.45 13.34 -7.60
C GLY A 91 0.53 12.28 -6.49
N ILE A 92 1.67 12.19 -5.80
CA ILE A 92 1.88 11.33 -4.65
C ILE A 92 1.34 12.11 -3.46
N THR A 93 0.08 11.87 -3.10
CA THR A 93 -0.59 12.58 -2.00
C THR A 93 0.30 12.55 -0.75
N PRO A 94 0.56 13.70 -0.11
CA PRO A 94 1.15 13.70 1.22
C PRO A 94 0.24 12.85 2.10
N ALA A 95 0.83 11.83 2.71
CA ALA A 95 0.25 11.33 3.94
C ALA A 95 0.22 12.54 4.91
N GLU A 96 -0.95 13.14 5.07
CA GLU A 96 -1.28 14.16 6.08
C GLU A 96 -0.63 15.55 5.91
N GLU A 97 -1.34 16.47 5.26
CA GLU A 97 -1.34 17.89 5.67
C GLU A 97 -2.62 18.29 6.44
N GLU A 98 -3.63 17.42 6.55
CA GLU A 98 -4.84 17.72 7.31
C GLU A 98 -4.80 17.31 8.79
N ASP A 99 -3.76 16.61 9.25
CA ASP A 99 -3.63 16.19 10.67
C ASP A 99 -2.31 16.67 11.34
N ARG A 100 -1.57 17.61 10.71
CA ARG A 100 -0.30 18.13 11.27
C ARG A 100 -0.49 19.24 12.30
N GLY A 101 -1.36 18.97 13.26
CA GLY A 101 -1.20 19.51 14.60
C GLY A 101 -0.16 18.67 15.35
N ASN A 102 1.12 19.06 15.26
CA ASN A 102 2.14 18.76 16.25
C ASN A 102 2.69 17.31 16.34
N ASP A 103 3.43 16.86 15.31
CA ASP A 103 4.38 15.75 15.48
C ASP A 103 5.64 15.89 14.58
N ASN A 104 6.74 16.17 15.25
CA ASN A 104 8.10 16.34 14.73
C ASN A 104 8.75 15.01 14.31
N HIS A 105 8.10 14.15 13.51
CA HIS A 105 8.71 12.91 13.00
C HIS A 105 8.43 12.69 11.50
N GLY A 106 9.35 13.20 10.68
CA GLY A 106 9.40 12.97 9.24
C GLY A 106 9.99 11.60 8.88
N ASP A 107 9.52 10.53 9.51
CA ASP A 107 9.97 9.17 9.20
C ASP A 107 8.88 8.45 8.40
N SER A 108 9.15 8.18 7.12
CA SER A 108 8.19 7.46 6.26
C SER A 108 8.10 6.01 6.72
N VAL A 109 7.00 5.65 7.38
CA VAL A 109 6.75 4.27 7.80
C VAL A 109 6.59 3.37 6.57
N VAL A 110 7.54 2.46 6.37
CA VAL A 110 7.51 1.44 5.30
C VAL A 110 7.10 0.10 5.89
N VAL A 111 5.99 -0.46 5.39
CA VAL A 111 5.56 -1.82 5.75
C VAL A 111 6.25 -2.81 4.82
N LYS A 112 7.21 -3.59 5.35
CA LYS A 112 7.95 -4.60 4.59
C LYS A 112 7.33 -6.00 4.66
N ASP A 113 6.69 -6.31 5.78
CA ASP A 113 6.24 -7.66 6.11
C ASP A 113 4.71 -7.81 6.11
N PHE A 114 4.25 -9.01 5.76
CA PHE A 114 2.86 -9.39 5.88
C PHE A 114 2.57 -9.91 7.28
N VAL A 115 1.52 -9.38 7.91
CA VAL A 115 1.02 -9.87 9.19
C VAL A 115 -0.26 -10.69 8.95
N PRO A 116 -0.32 -11.95 9.41
CA PRO A 116 -1.47 -12.81 9.19
C PRO A 116 -2.72 -12.36 9.98
N PRO A 117 -3.93 -12.81 9.56
CA PRO A 117 -5.18 -12.52 10.25
C PRO A 117 -5.19 -12.98 11.71
N ARG A 118 -5.84 -12.18 12.55
CA ARG A 118 -6.11 -12.55 13.94
C ARG A 118 -7.20 -13.62 13.98
N PRO A 119 -7.29 -14.44 15.03
CA PRO A 119 -8.31 -15.50 15.16
C PRO A 119 -9.74 -15.05 14.83
N GLN A 120 -10.11 -13.84 15.24
CA GLN A 120 -11.43 -13.25 14.97
C GLN A 120 -11.67 -12.89 13.49
N ASP A 121 -10.61 -12.60 12.73
CA ASP A 121 -10.69 -12.22 11.31
C ASP A 121 -10.89 -13.48 10.41
N TRP A 122 -10.58 -14.68 10.93
CA TRP A 122 -10.74 -15.95 10.20
C TRP A 122 -12.19 -16.28 9.87
N ALA A 123 -13.16 -15.82 10.67
CA ALA A 123 -14.57 -16.08 10.41
C ALA A 123 -15.01 -15.52 9.04
N VAL A 124 -14.56 -14.30 8.71
CA VAL A 124 -14.86 -13.65 7.42
C VAL A 124 -14.11 -14.37 6.29
N PHE A 125 -12.82 -14.63 6.49
CA PHE A 125 -11.99 -15.35 5.53
C PHE A 125 -12.63 -16.69 5.12
N VAL A 126 -13.01 -17.50 6.11
CA VAL A 126 -13.61 -18.82 5.89
C VAL A 126 -14.97 -18.68 5.21
N SER A 127 -15.75 -17.67 5.57
CA SER A 127 -17.08 -17.43 4.97
C SER A 127 -16.99 -17.10 3.48
N VAL A 128 -16.07 -16.21 3.09
CA VAL A 128 -15.84 -15.83 1.68
C VAL A 128 -15.23 -17.00 0.90
N ALA A 129 -14.24 -17.69 1.47
CA ALA A 129 -13.65 -18.89 0.86
C ALA A 129 -14.71 -19.98 0.63
N PHE A 130 -15.57 -20.22 1.62
CA PHE A 130 -16.68 -21.17 1.53
C PHE A 130 -17.68 -20.78 0.44
N TYR A 131 -17.97 -19.49 0.27
CA TYR A 131 -18.80 -19.01 -0.83
C TYR A 131 -18.22 -19.36 -2.21
N PHE A 132 -16.91 -19.19 -2.42
CA PHE A 132 -16.28 -19.60 -3.68
C PHE A 132 -16.30 -21.11 -3.90
N VAL A 133 -16.25 -21.92 -2.84
CA VAL A 133 -16.48 -23.36 -2.92
C VAL A 133 -17.92 -23.66 -3.34
N CYS A 134 -18.91 -22.99 -2.77
CA CYS A 134 -20.31 -23.10 -3.18
C CYS A 134 -20.50 -22.75 -4.66
N PHE A 135 -19.87 -21.67 -5.13
CA PHE A 135 -19.88 -21.29 -6.54
C PHE A 135 -19.25 -22.37 -7.44
N ALA A 136 -18.10 -22.93 -7.04
CA ALA A 136 -17.45 -24.01 -7.78
C ALA A 136 -18.34 -25.28 -7.85
N VAL A 137 -19.02 -25.61 -6.76
CA VAL A 137 -19.97 -26.73 -6.66
C VAL A 137 -21.20 -26.53 -7.58
N VAL A 138 -21.72 -25.30 -7.66
CA VAL A 138 -22.78 -24.97 -8.61
C VAL A 138 -22.26 -25.09 -10.05
N ARG A 139 -21.06 -24.59 -10.33
CA ARG A 139 -20.50 -24.55 -11.68
C ARG A 139 -20.09 -25.91 -12.22
N SER A 140 -19.78 -26.86 -11.34
CA SER A 140 -19.46 -28.25 -11.68
C SER A 140 -20.68 -29.14 -11.94
N GLY A 141 -21.90 -28.61 -11.78
CA GLY A 141 -23.15 -29.37 -11.94
C GLY A 141 -23.50 -30.26 -10.74
N MET A 142 -22.67 -30.27 -9.68
CA MET A 142 -22.94 -31.11 -8.49
C MET A 142 -24.21 -30.69 -7.74
N ALA A 143 -24.66 -29.45 -7.87
CA ALA A 143 -25.87 -28.94 -7.24
C ALA A 143 -27.15 -29.08 -8.09
N GLU A 144 -27.12 -29.84 -9.19
CA GLU A 144 -28.30 -30.06 -10.04
C GLU A 144 -29.31 -31.05 -9.43
N SER A 145 -30.59 -30.89 -9.74
CA SER A 145 -31.64 -31.81 -9.29
C SER A 145 -31.38 -33.22 -9.83
N GLY A 146 -31.45 -34.22 -8.94
CA GLY A 146 -31.13 -35.62 -9.28
C GLY A 146 -29.73 -36.07 -8.87
N THR A 147 -28.81 -35.15 -8.55
CA THR A 147 -27.52 -35.51 -7.93
C THR A 147 -27.69 -35.78 -6.44
N PRO A 148 -26.75 -36.50 -5.78
CA PRO A 148 -26.82 -36.70 -4.33
C PRO A 148 -26.89 -35.39 -3.54
N LEU A 149 -26.09 -34.39 -3.92
CA LEU A 149 -26.08 -33.09 -3.28
C LEU A 149 -27.35 -32.28 -3.59
N GLY A 150 -27.83 -32.29 -4.84
CA GLY A 150 -29.08 -31.62 -5.22
C GLY A 150 -30.29 -32.20 -4.49
N ASN A 151 -30.33 -33.52 -4.27
CA ASN A 151 -31.40 -34.18 -3.52
C ASN A 151 -31.38 -33.80 -2.04
N VAL A 152 -30.19 -33.68 -1.44
CA VAL A 152 -30.01 -33.17 -0.06
C VAL A 152 -30.49 -31.72 0.02
N LEU A 153 -30.08 -30.85 -0.92
CA LEU A 153 -30.50 -29.45 -0.97
C LEU A 153 -32.02 -29.31 -1.12
N ASN A 154 -32.63 -30.11 -2.01
CA ASN A 154 -34.07 -30.15 -2.18
C ASN A 154 -34.78 -30.55 -0.89
N HIS A 155 -34.32 -31.61 -0.22
CA HIS A 155 -34.94 -32.05 1.03
C HIS A 155 -34.85 -31.00 2.14
N TRP A 156 -33.66 -30.46 2.40
CA TRP A 156 -33.45 -29.48 3.48
C TRP A 156 -34.18 -28.16 3.25
N LEU A 157 -34.14 -27.64 2.02
CA LEU A 157 -34.79 -26.36 1.72
C LEU A 157 -36.31 -26.51 1.59
N HIS A 158 -36.82 -27.69 1.22
CA HIS A 158 -38.25 -27.98 1.26
C HIS A 158 -38.80 -27.99 2.69
N VAL A 159 -38.02 -28.48 3.67
CA VAL A 159 -38.37 -28.33 5.10
C VAL A 159 -38.47 -26.84 5.51
N CYS A 160 -37.68 -25.97 4.87
CA CYS A 160 -37.72 -24.52 5.07
C CYS A 160 -38.77 -23.79 4.20
N GLY A 161 -39.65 -24.52 3.49
CA GLY A 161 -40.73 -23.93 2.67
C GLY A 161 -40.34 -23.59 1.23
N ILE A 162 -39.18 -24.03 0.74
CA ILE A 162 -38.73 -23.82 -0.64
C ILE A 162 -38.97 -25.09 -1.46
N SER A 163 -39.92 -25.04 -2.39
CA SER A 163 -40.35 -26.22 -3.17
C SER A 163 -39.26 -26.80 -4.09
N ASP A 164 -38.40 -25.95 -4.67
CA ASP A 164 -37.26 -26.36 -5.50
C ASP A 164 -35.95 -25.81 -4.92
N GLY A 165 -35.43 -26.52 -3.91
CA GLY A 165 -34.24 -26.13 -3.16
C GLY A 165 -32.97 -26.05 -4.01
N ALA A 166 -32.77 -27.00 -4.92
CA ALA A 166 -31.60 -27.07 -5.78
C ALA A 166 -31.61 -25.94 -6.83
N ALA A 167 -32.76 -25.64 -7.44
CA ALA A 167 -32.87 -24.47 -8.32
C ALA A 167 -32.68 -23.15 -7.56
N TRP A 168 -33.29 -23.03 -6.38
CA TRP A 168 -33.17 -21.83 -5.56
C TRP A 168 -31.72 -21.59 -5.11
N TYR A 169 -31.02 -22.62 -4.65
CA TYR A 169 -29.61 -22.55 -4.26
C TYR A 169 -28.72 -22.08 -5.42
N ARG A 170 -28.87 -22.69 -6.60
CA ARG A 170 -28.13 -22.28 -7.80
C ARG A 170 -28.44 -20.85 -8.21
N TRP A 171 -29.72 -20.45 -8.16
CA TRP A 171 -30.13 -19.08 -8.43
C TRP A 171 -29.45 -18.10 -7.45
N LEU A 172 -29.50 -18.38 -6.15
CA LEU A 172 -28.91 -17.54 -5.12
C LEU A 172 -27.41 -17.36 -5.36
N VAL A 173 -26.68 -18.48 -5.46
CA VAL A 173 -25.21 -18.48 -5.62
C VAL A 173 -24.78 -17.73 -6.87
N ASN A 174 -25.45 -17.95 -8.01
CA ASN A 174 -25.17 -17.24 -9.26
C ASN A 174 -25.53 -15.74 -9.19
N THR A 175 -26.64 -15.41 -8.53
CA THR A 175 -27.11 -14.03 -8.41
C THR A 175 -26.15 -13.19 -7.58
N ILE A 176 -25.64 -13.73 -6.46
CA ILE A 176 -24.75 -12.99 -5.56
C ILE A 176 -23.28 -12.98 -6.02
N PHE A 177 -22.91 -13.79 -7.03
CA PHE A 177 -21.53 -13.87 -7.51
C PHE A 177 -20.97 -12.55 -8.01
N ILE A 178 -21.70 -11.90 -8.93
CA ILE A 178 -21.26 -10.62 -9.50
C ILE A 178 -21.15 -9.55 -8.39
N PRO A 179 -22.16 -9.34 -7.52
CA PRO A 179 -22.03 -8.45 -6.37
C PRO A 179 -20.82 -8.73 -5.48
N VAL A 180 -20.62 -9.99 -5.06
CA VAL A 180 -19.50 -10.39 -4.18
C VAL A 180 -18.15 -10.11 -4.86
N MET A 181 -18.00 -10.46 -6.14
CA MET A 181 -16.80 -10.17 -6.91
C MET A 181 -16.53 -8.67 -7.04
N CYS A 182 -17.55 -7.87 -7.37
CA CYS A 182 -17.41 -6.42 -7.48
C CYS A 182 -16.98 -5.80 -6.16
N ILE A 183 -17.57 -6.23 -5.03
CA ILE A 183 -17.21 -5.75 -3.70
C ILE A 183 -15.74 -6.07 -3.41
N HIS A 184 -15.33 -7.34 -3.51
CA HIS A 184 -13.97 -7.73 -3.14
C HIS A 184 -12.93 -7.11 -4.07
N ILE A 185 -13.15 -7.07 -5.39
CA ILE A 185 -12.23 -6.39 -6.32
C ILE A 185 -12.08 -4.91 -5.95
N SER A 186 -13.20 -4.24 -5.62
CA SER A 186 -13.18 -2.83 -5.22
C SER A 186 -12.42 -2.64 -3.90
N GLU A 187 -12.59 -3.54 -2.94
CA GLU A 187 -11.85 -3.52 -1.67
C GLU A 187 -10.35 -3.67 -1.89
N VAL A 188 -9.89 -4.67 -2.66
CA VAL A 188 -8.44 -4.83 -2.89
C VAL A 188 -7.85 -3.68 -3.72
N PHE A 189 -8.61 -3.14 -4.68
CA PHE A 189 -8.20 -1.95 -5.41
C PHE A 189 -8.04 -0.74 -4.48
N TRP A 190 -8.99 -0.54 -3.55
CA TRP A 190 -8.92 0.52 -2.55
C TRP A 190 -7.75 0.31 -1.58
N LEU A 191 -7.51 -0.92 -1.13
CA LEU A 191 -6.39 -1.27 -0.25
C LEU A 191 -5.05 -0.94 -0.92
N ASP A 192 -4.88 -1.31 -2.18
CA ASP A 192 -3.67 -1.02 -2.95
C ASP A 192 -3.41 0.50 -3.06
N ARG A 193 -4.45 1.26 -3.45
CA ARG A 193 -4.34 2.70 -3.68
C ARG A 193 -4.14 3.50 -2.39
N THR A 194 -4.84 3.16 -1.31
CA THR A 194 -4.87 3.99 -0.11
C THR A 194 -3.84 3.61 0.93
N ARG A 195 -3.38 2.35 0.95
CA ARG A 195 -2.50 1.82 2.00
C ARG A 195 -1.23 1.21 1.46
N LEU A 196 -1.31 0.17 0.62
CA LEU A 196 -0.10 -0.55 0.19
C LEU A 196 0.88 0.38 -0.54
N GLY A 197 0.40 1.12 -1.54
CA GLY A 197 1.23 2.11 -2.23
C GLY A 197 1.69 3.25 -1.31
N ARG A 198 0.81 3.72 -0.42
CA ARG A 198 1.08 4.84 0.50
C ARG A 198 2.18 4.52 1.53
N PHE A 199 2.23 3.29 2.02
CA PHE A 199 3.18 2.85 3.05
C PHE A 199 4.33 1.99 2.49
N GLY A 200 4.67 2.21 1.21
CA GLY A 200 5.89 1.68 0.60
C GLY A 200 5.88 0.19 0.29
N VAL A 201 4.72 -0.47 0.28
CA VAL A 201 4.61 -1.86 -0.15
C VAL A 201 4.73 -1.91 -1.67
N ARG A 202 5.90 -2.36 -2.17
CA ARG A 202 6.17 -2.45 -3.61
C ARG A 202 5.16 -3.37 -4.31
N ARG A 203 4.43 -2.85 -5.29
CA ARG A 203 3.49 -3.63 -6.12
C ARG A 203 4.19 -4.83 -6.77
N GLY A 204 3.51 -5.98 -6.80
CA GLY A 204 4.04 -7.23 -7.33
C GLY A 204 5.07 -7.94 -6.43
N SER A 205 5.48 -7.33 -5.31
CA SER A 205 6.28 -8.04 -4.30
C SER A 205 5.48 -9.16 -3.63
N TRP A 206 6.19 -10.09 -2.98
CA TRP A 206 5.52 -11.14 -2.20
C TRP A 206 4.68 -10.56 -1.06
N ALA A 207 5.17 -9.52 -0.38
CA ALA A 207 4.38 -8.85 0.66
C ALA A 207 3.08 -8.29 0.08
N TRP A 208 3.15 -7.64 -1.09
CA TRP A 208 1.98 -7.12 -1.80
C TRP A 208 0.98 -8.23 -2.12
N TRP A 209 1.41 -9.34 -2.72
CA TRP A 209 0.52 -10.46 -3.04
C TRP A 209 -0.17 -11.04 -1.81
N ARG A 210 0.53 -11.14 -0.67
CA ARG A 210 -0.09 -11.65 0.57
C ARG A 210 -1.14 -10.69 1.12
N TRP A 211 -0.87 -9.38 1.08
CA TRP A 211 -1.85 -8.37 1.48
C TRP A 211 -3.07 -8.32 0.54
N MET A 212 -2.84 -8.43 -0.76
CA MET A 212 -3.92 -8.47 -1.75
C MET A 212 -4.79 -9.72 -1.60
N SER A 213 -4.18 -10.91 -1.53
CA SER A 213 -4.91 -12.16 -1.36
C SER A 213 -5.69 -12.17 -0.05
N SER A 214 -5.09 -11.70 1.04
CA SER A 214 -5.78 -11.57 2.32
C SER A 214 -6.95 -10.58 2.25
N GLY A 215 -6.75 -9.41 1.63
CA GLY A 215 -7.82 -8.42 1.47
C GLY A 215 -8.99 -8.92 0.63
N PHE A 216 -8.74 -9.76 -0.37
CA PHE A 216 -9.80 -10.36 -1.18
C PHE A 216 -10.72 -11.29 -0.36
N PHE A 217 -10.20 -12.00 0.65
CA PHE A 217 -11.01 -12.92 1.47
C PHE A 217 -11.51 -12.29 2.77
N GLU A 218 -10.81 -11.31 3.32
CA GLU A 218 -11.16 -10.68 4.60
C GLU A 218 -11.92 -9.35 4.45
N GLY A 219 -11.90 -8.76 3.26
CA GLY A 219 -12.48 -7.45 2.99
C GLY A 219 -11.97 -6.37 3.94
N VAL A 220 -12.87 -5.54 4.47
CA VAL A 220 -12.55 -4.41 5.36
C VAL A 220 -11.64 -4.76 6.56
N MET A 221 -11.63 -6.00 7.05
CA MET A 221 -10.81 -6.37 8.22
C MET A 221 -9.30 -6.26 7.97
N VAL A 222 -8.86 -6.47 6.73
CA VAL A 222 -7.45 -6.30 6.34
C VAL A 222 -6.99 -4.85 6.54
N PHE A 223 -7.88 -3.89 6.32
CA PHE A 223 -7.58 -2.45 6.45
C PHE A 223 -7.28 -2.11 7.90
N LYS A 224 -8.14 -2.55 8.83
CA LYS A 224 -7.93 -2.36 10.27
C LYS A 224 -6.62 -2.99 10.73
N ARG A 225 -6.28 -4.16 10.20
CA ARG A 225 -5.02 -4.85 10.52
C ARG A 225 -3.82 -4.09 9.98
N PHE A 226 -3.89 -3.61 8.74
CA PHE A 226 -2.83 -2.83 8.13
C PHE A 226 -2.59 -1.52 8.88
N ASP A 227 -3.67 -0.80 9.20
CA ASP A 227 -3.62 0.47 9.94
C ASP A 227 -3.00 0.26 11.34
N ALA A 228 -3.31 -0.86 12.02
CA ALA A 228 -2.69 -1.22 13.29
C ALA A 228 -1.19 -1.55 13.18
N VAL A 229 -0.75 -2.17 12.07
CA VAL A 229 0.68 -2.41 11.80
C VAL A 229 1.41 -1.09 11.60
N VAL A 230 0.83 -0.17 10.82
CA VAL A 230 1.38 1.17 10.61
C VAL A 230 1.51 1.92 11.94
N GLU A 231 0.46 1.92 12.76
CA GLU A 231 0.49 2.57 14.07
C GLU A 231 1.56 1.97 14.99
N GLY A 232 1.71 0.64 14.98
CA GLY A 232 2.74 -0.05 15.74
C GLY A 232 4.16 0.27 15.28
N LEU A 233 4.36 0.58 13.99
CA LEU A 233 5.64 1.03 13.46
C LEU A 233 5.90 2.51 13.81
N LYS A 234 4.89 3.38 13.72
CA LYS A 234 4.97 4.79 14.14
C LYS A 234 5.40 4.93 15.60
N LYS A 235 4.94 4.05 16.50
CA LYS A 235 5.29 4.07 17.94
C LYS A 235 6.70 3.57 18.27
N LYS A 236 7.37 2.88 17.33
CA LYS A 236 8.71 2.30 17.56
C LYS A 236 9.84 3.19 17.06
N GLN A 237 9.52 4.23 16.31
CA GLN A 237 10.44 5.30 15.90
C GLN A 237 10.46 6.37 17.00
#